data_AF-A0AAD4BXB6-F1
#
_entry.id   AF-A0AAD4BXB6-F1
#
_cell.length_a   1.000
_cell.length_b   1.000
_cell.length_c   1.000
_cell.angle_alpha   90.00
_cell.angle_beta   90.00
_cell.angle_gamma   90.00
#
_symmetry.space_group_name_H-M   'P 1'
#
loop_
_entity.id
_entity.type
_entity.pdbx_description
1 polymer ?
#
loop_
_entity_poly.entity_id
_entity_poly.type
_entity_poly.pdbx_seq_one_letter_code
_entity_poly.pdbx_strand_id
1 'polypeptide(L)' 'KFQEREDFIRESWVKAMEARLVRDELVKCQRHEGVNSLENCRWLSKKYAQMLLENKVKGYKKIDV' A
#
# COMPACT_ATOMS: atom_id res chain seq x y z
N LYS A 1 -1.81 -6.47 -26.49
CA LYS A 1 -2.29 -7.64 -25.71
C LYS A 1 -1.30 -8.17 -24.67
N PHE A 2 -0.11 -8.69 -25.04
CA PHE A 2 0.85 -9.18 -24.03
C PHE A 2 1.48 -8.05 -23.21
N GLN A 3 1.93 -6.99 -23.87
CA GLN A 3 2.56 -5.84 -23.22
C GLN A 3 1.62 -5.13 -22.22
N GLU A 4 0.37 -4.86 -22.61
CA GLU A 4 -0.64 -4.27 -21.71
C GLU A 4 -0.88 -5.10 -20.44
N ARG A 5 -0.81 -6.44 -20.55
CA ARG A 5 -0.93 -7.34 -19.40
C ARG A 5 0.30 -7.24 -18.49
N GLU A 6 1.50 -7.20 -19.06
CA GLU A 6 2.74 -7.05 -18.30
C GLU A 6 2.79 -5.69 -17.60
N ASP A 7 2.42 -4.63 -18.30
CA ASP A 7 2.38 -3.26 -17.76
C ASP A 7 1.39 -3.18 -16.60
N PHE A 8 0.18 -3.73 -16.75
CA PHE A 8 -0.80 -3.80 -15.67
C PHE A 8 -0.27 -4.54 -14.42
N ILE A 9 0.38 -5.69 -14.62
CA ILE A 9 0.95 -6.46 -13.51
C ILE A 9 2.08 -5.65 -12.85
N ARG A 10 2.95 -5.02 -13.64
CA ARG A 10 4.06 -4.19 -13.14
C ARG A 10 3.54 -3.04 -12.29
N GLU A 11 2.55 -2.29 -12.79
CA GLU A 11 1.91 -1.21 -12.04
C GLU A 11 1.26 -1.69 -10.74
N SER A 12 0.60 -2.85 -10.79
CA SER A 12 0.00 -3.44 -9.60
C SER A 12 1.04 -3.77 -8.52
N TRP A 13 2.23 -4.22 -8.93
CA TRP A 13 3.35 -4.45 -8.00
C TRP A 13 3.96 -3.15 -7.50
N VAL A 14 4.07 -2.12 -8.35
CA VAL A 14 4.54 -0.78 -7.93
C VAL A 14 3.65 -0.23 -6.82
N LYS A 15 2.33 -0.26 -6.99
CA LYS A 15 1.37 0.19 -5.95
C LYS A 15 1.48 -0.60 -4.65
N ALA A 16 1.77 -1.90 -4.73
CA ALA A 16 2.01 -2.72 -3.55
C ALA A 16 3.33 -2.34 -2.84
N MET A 17 4.38 -2.00 -3.62
CA MET A 17 5.65 -1.52 -3.08
C MET A 17 5.53 -0.13 -2.43
N GLU A 18 4.72 0.77 -3.00
CA GLU A 18 4.40 2.06 -2.38
C GLU A 18 3.76 1.87 -0.99
N ALA A 19 2.81 0.92 -0.86
CA ALA A 19 2.19 0.62 0.42
C ALA A 19 3.20 0.07 1.45
N ARG A 20 4.21 -0.68 1.00
CA ARG A 20 5.31 -1.14 1.87
C ARG A 20 6.16 0.03 2.39
N LEU A 21 6.49 1.01 1.54
CA LEU A 21 7.23 2.20 1.98
C LEU A 21 6.47 2.98 3.07
N VAL A 22 5.15 3.15 2.89
CA VAL A 22 4.32 3.83 3.90
C VAL A 22 4.27 3.03 5.21
N ARG A 23 4.22 1.70 5.15
CA ARG A 23 4.31 0.85 6.35
C ARG A 23 5.65 1.03 7.07
N ASP A 24 6.76 1.04 6.35
CA ASP A 24 8.08 1.18 6.95
C ASP A 24 8.23 2.53 7.64
N GLU A 25 7.72 3.59 7.03
CA GLU A 25 7.70 4.93 7.64
C GLU A 25 6.76 5.01 8.85
N LEU A 26 5.60 4.37 8.80
CA LEU A 26 4.70 4.24 9.95
C LEU A 26 5.39 3.54 11.13
N VAL A 27 6.13 2.45 10.88
CA VAL A 27 6.88 1.73 11.93
C VAL A 27 7.96 2.62 12.53
N LYS A 28 8.68 3.40 11.73
CA LYS A 28 9.66 4.36 12.26
C LYS A 28 8.99 5.43 13.12
N CYS A 29 7.88 6.01 12.64
CA CYS A 29 7.12 7.00 13.40
C CYS A 29 6.67 6.43 14.75
N GLN A 30 6.09 5.23 14.76
CA GLN A 30 5.63 4.58 15.99
C GLN A 30 6.78 4.32 16.98
N ARG A 31 7.95 3.93 16.47
CA ARG A 31 9.16 3.74 17.30
C ARG A 31 9.72 5.04 17.85
N HIS A 32 9.65 6.12 17.07
CA HIS A 32 10.16 7.44 17.48
C HIS A 32 9.25 8.13 18.49
N GLU A 33 7.95 8.13 18.23
CA GLU A 33 6.94 8.84 19.03
C GLU A 33 6.54 8.09 20.31
N GLY A 34 6.75 6.77 20.35
CA GLY A 34 6.41 5.93 21.50
C GLY A 34 4.93 6.05 21.88
N VAL A 35 4.67 6.59 23.09
CA VAL A 35 3.31 6.78 23.62
C VAL A 35 2.46 7.77 22.82
N ASN A 36 3.09 8.73 22.14
CA ASN A 36 2.39 9.76 21.35
C ASN A 36 2.05 9.27 19.93
N SER A 37 2.41 8.03 19.58
CA SER A 37 2.25 7.50 18.22
C SER A 37 0.79 7.50 17.71
N LEU A 38 -0.19 7.44 18.62
CA LEU A 38 -1.61 7.49 18.25
C LEU A 38 -2.06 8.82 17.67
N GLU A 39 -1.42 9.93 18.08
CA GLU A 39 -1.73 11.26 17.58
C GLU A 39 -0.82 11.62 16.39
N ASN A 40 0.49 11.51 16.60
CA ASN A 40 1.49 11.97 15.64
C ASN A 40 1.58 11.07 14.39
N CYS A 41 1.37 9.76 14.53
CA CYS A 41 1.42 8.81 13.40
C CYS A 41 0.02 8.47 12.83
N ARG A 42 -1.03 9.17 13.26
CA ARG A 42 -2.43 8.88 12.86
C ARG A 42 -2.64 8.98 11.35
N TRP A 43 -2.05 10.00 10.73
CA TRP A 43 -2.18 10.24 9.29
C TRP A 43 -1.50 9.15 8.46
N LEU A 44 -0.31 8.67 8.88
CA LEU A 44 0.38 7.53 8.28
C LEU A 44 -0.45 6.25 8.40
N SER A 45 -1.03 6.02 9.58
CA SER A 45 -1.88 4.87 9.83
C SER A 45 -3.12 4.86 8.92
N LYS A 46 -3.79 6.01 8.78
CA LYS A 46 -4.94 6.17 7.87
C LYS A 46 -4.54 5.97 6.41
N LYS A 47 -3.43 6.58 5.99
CA LYS A 47 -2.90 6.44 4.62
C LYS A 47 -2.58 4.99 4.31
N TYR A 48 -1.89 4.29 5.21
CA TYR A 48 -1.55 2.88 5.03
C TYR A 48 -2.83 2.02 4.94
N ALA A 49 -3.80 2.25 5.82
CA ALA A 49 -5.08 1.53 5.78
C ALA A 49 -5.83 1.74 4.46
N GLN A 50 -5.86 2.97 3.94
CA GLN A 50 -6.45 3.27 2.63
C GLN A 50 -5.72 2.51 1.51
N MET A 51 -4.39 2.56 1.49
CA MET A 51 -3.59 1.88 0.48
C MET A 51 -3.78 0.36 0.51
N LEU A 52 -4.01 -0.25 1.68
CA LEU A 52 -4.30 -1.68 1.77
C LEU A 52 -5.62 -2.08 1.11
N LEU A 53 -6.59 -1.17 1.02
CA LEU A 53 -7.86 -1.41 0.35
C LEU A 53 -7.71 -1.22 -1.18
N GLU A 54 -7.00 -0.17 -1.59
CA GLU A 54 -6.90 0.25 -2.98
C GLU A 54 -5.80 -0.49 -3.77
N ASN A 55 -4.63 -0.71 -3.17
CA ASN A 55 -3.42 -1.19 -3.84
C ASN A 55 -3.24 -2.71 -3.78
N LYS A 56 -4.32 -3.48 -3.53
CA LYS A 56 -4.25 -4.94 -3.56
C LYS A 56 -3.83 -5.40 -4.96
N VAL A 57 -2.89 -6.34 -5.01
CA VAL A 57 -2.50 -6.94 -6.29
C VAL A 57 -3.69 -7.71 -6.86
N LYS A 58 -4.25 -7.22 -7.97
CA LYS A 58 -5.38 -7.84 -8.66
C LYS A 58 -4.86 -8.58 -9.88
N GLY A 59 -5.41 -9.76 -10.15
CA GLY A 59 -5.12 -10.49 -11.39
C GLY A 59 -5.65 -9.73 -12.61
N TYR A 60 -4.96 -9.83 -13.75
CA TYR A 60 -5.38 -9.22 -15.02
C TYR A 60 -6.71 -9.80 -15.54
N LYS A 61 -6.97 -11.08 -15.25
CA LYS A 61 -8.23 -11.74 -15.64
C LYS A 61 -9.30 -11.44 -14.59
N LYS A 62 -10.26 -10.57 -14.94
CA LYS A 62 -11.52 -10.45 -14.18
C LYS A 62 -12.37 -11.67 -14.51
N ILE A 63 -12.67 -12.47 -13.50
CA ILE A 63 -13.64 -13.57 -13.61
C ILE A 63 -14.90 -13.01 -12.96
N ASP A 64 -15.86 -12.62 -13.79
CA ASP A 64 -17.21 -12.32 -13.30
C ASP A 64 -17.88 -13.69 -13.05
N VAL A 65 -18.30 -13.93 -11.79
CA VAL A 65 -19.09 -15.10 -11.39
C VAL A 65 -20.56 -14.74 -11.47
#